data_AF-A0A1R3RAT0-F1
#
_entry.id   AF-A0A1R3RAT0-F1
#
_cell.length_a   1.000
_cell.length_b   1.000
_cell.length_c   1.000
_cell.angle_alpha   90.00
_cell.angle_beta   90.00
_cell.angle_gamma   90.00
#
_symmetry.space_group_name_H-M   'P 1'
#
loop_
_entity.id
_entity.type
_entity.pdbx_description
1 polymer ?
#
loop_
_entity_poly.entity_id
_entity_poly.type
_entity_poly.pdbx_seq_one_letter_code
_entity_poly.pdbx_strand_id
1 'polypeptide(L)'
;MSSELPDIVGLKRAVESGQRIGPEDVSALAQTESELTGAGPIRGGTAATAQSLAMKQMNFDEKLDELSQKPQSHITQDDARELHAAEGRAFNKPPGVGSIAAQARSIADRNEALGVPAVPGEAPVYITKEDASEAQHAESTIYGGQNPRGGIAAQMQSAADKIDNAYRE
;
A
#
# COMPACT_ATOMS: atom_id res chain seq x y z
N MET A 1 -7.13 37.77 -18.11
CA MET A 1 -6.49 37.31 -16.86
C MET A 1 -5.23 36.59 -17.29
N SER A 2 -4.06 37.18 -17.07
CA SER A 2 -2.79 36.56 -17.42
C SER A 2 -2.61 35.31 -16.54
N SER A 3 -2.72 34.13 -17.13
CA SER A 3 -2.37 32.87 -16.45
C SER A 3 -0.86 32.88 -16.26
N GLU A 4 -0.42 33.39 -15.13
CA GLU A 4 1.00 33.39 -14.77
C GLU A 4 1.45 31.94 -14.58
N LEU A 5 2.50 31.54 -15.30
CA LEU A 5 3.05 30.20 -15.19
C LEU A 5 3.59 30.02 -13.76
N PRO A 6 3.10 29.04 -12.99
CA PRO A 6 3.61 28.80 -11.65
C PRO A 6 5.09 28.41 -11.70
N ASP A 7 5.86 28.78 -10.68
CA ASP A 7 7.21 28.28 -10.54
C ASP A 7 7.20 26.78 -10.21
N ILE A 8 8.24 26.07 -10.66
CA ILE A 8 8.43 24.63 -10.45
C ILE A 8 8.38 24.28 -8.97
N VAL A 9 8.95 25.12 -8.10
CA VAL A 9 8.91 24.92 -6.65
C VAL A 9 7.48 25.03 -6.11
N GLY A 10 6.72 26.02 -6.59
CA GLY A 10 5.31 26.20 -6.24
C GLY A 10 4.47 25.00 -6.65
N LEU A 11 4.69 24.48 -7.86
CA LEU A 11 4.01 23.29 -8.37
C LEU A 11 4.31 22.06 -7.52
N LYS A 12 5.58 21.80 -7.18
CA LYS A 12 5.95 20.67 -6.32
C LYS A 12 5.32 20.78 -4.93
N ARG A 13 5.33 21.98 -4.34
CA ARG A 13 4.70 22.23 -3.03
C ARG A 13 3.19 22.00 -3.06
N ALA A 14 2.52 22.43 -4.13
CA ALA A 14 1.08 22.18 -4.30
C ALA A 14 0.81 20.67 -4.33
N VAL A 15 1.60 19.90 -5.08
CA VAL A 15 1.52 18.44 -5.11
C VAL A 15 1.80 17.82 -3.74
N GLU A 16 2.81 18.30 -3.00
CA GLU A 16 3.07 17.86 -1.63
C GLU A 16 1.91 18.13 -0.67
N SER A 17 1.13 19.19 -0.89
CA SER A 17 -0.11 19.45 -0.14
C SER A 17 -1.30 18.56 -0.55
N GLY A 18 -1.13 17.68 -1.53
CA GLY A 18 -2.16 16.75 -2.02
C GLY A 18 -2.88 17.24 -3.27
N GLN A 19 -2.44 18.33 -3.90
CA GLN A 19 -3.03 18.80 -5.14
C GLN A 19 -2.82 17.77 -6.26
N ARG A 20 -3.91 17.44 -6.95
CA ARG A 20 -3.87 16.60 -8.16
C ARG A 20 -3.57 17.47 -9.38
N ILE A 21 -2.78 16.93 -10.30
CA ILE A 21 -2.50 17.55 -11.60
C ILE A 21 -3.19 16.70 -12.66
N GLY A 22 -4.23 17.27 -13.27
CA GLY A 22 -4.97 16.66 -14.36
C GLY A 22 -4.29 16.85 -15.72
N PRO A 23 -4.69 16.09 -16.76
CA PRO A 23 -4.24 16.29 -18.13
C PRO A 23 -4.56 17.70 -18.67
N GLU A 24 -5.66 18.30 -18.21
CA GLU A 24 -6.05 19.67 -18.48
C GLU A 24 -5.06 20.68 -17.90
N ASP A 25 -4.58 20.47 -16.68
CA ASP A 25 -3.59 21.33 -16.03
C ASP A 25 -2.26 21.29 -16.80
N VAL A 26 -1.82 20.09 -17.20
CA VAL A 26 -0.61 19.92 -18.00
C VAL A 26 -0.73 20.64 -19.34
N SER A 27 -1.89 20.53 -19.99
CA SER A 27 -2.14 21.18 -21.29
C SER A 27 -2.16 22.70 -21.15
N ALA A 28 -2.82 23.24 -20.12
CA ALA A 28 -2.85 24.67 -19.85
C ALA A 28 -1.46 25.23 -19.55
N LEU A 29 -0.65 24.50 -18.77
CA LEU A 29 0.73 24.88 -18.46
C LEU A 29 1.63 24.81 -19.71
N ALA A 30 1.48 23.80 -20.55
CA ALA A 30 2.21 23.67 -21.80
C ALA A 30 1.88 24.83 -22.77
N GLN A 31 0.60 25.17 -22.91
CA GLN A 31 0.17 26.28 -23.74
C GLN A 31 0.73 27.61 -23.21
N THR A 32 0.61 27.86 -21.90
CA THR A 32 1.12 29.07 -21.27
C THR A 32 2.64 29.18 -21.40
N GLU A 33 3.38 28.08 -21.21
CA GLU A 33 4.83 28.03 -21.38
C GLU A 33 5.24 28.31 -22.85
N SER A 34 4.49 27.79 -23.81
CA SER A 34 4.73 28.04 -25.23
C SER A 34 4.43 29.47 -25.66
N GLU A 35 3.37 30.07 -25.12
CA GLU A 35 3.04 31.49 -25.36
C GLU A 35 4.13 32.43 -24.80
N LEU A 36 4.71 32.09 -23.64
CA LEU A 36 5.75 32.87 -22.98
C LEU A 36 7.13 32.73 -23.65
N THR A 37 7.48 31.53 -24.10
CA THR A 37 8.84 31.23 -24.56
C THR A 37 8.98 31.26 -26.09
N GLY A 38 7.86 31.31 -26.81
CA GLY A 38 7.83 31.30 -28.28
C GLY A 38 8.29 29.97 -28.90
N ALA A 39 8.55 28.95 -28.07
CA ALA A 39 8.95 27.62 -28.45
C ALA A 39 8.04 26.60 -27.76
N GLY A 40 7.99 25.36 -28.26
CA GLY A 40 7.23 24.28 -27.61
C GLY A 40 7.69 24.01 -26.17
N PRO A 41 7.03 23.08 -25.45
CA PRO A 41 7.36 22.76 -24.06
C PRO A 41 8.85 22.56 -23.84
N ILE A 42 9.41 23.24 -22.85
CA ILE A 42 10.85 23.28 -22.63
C ILE A 42 11.25 22.08 -21.77
N ARG A 43 12.35 21.42 -22.12
CA ARG A 43 12.89 20.33 -21.31
C ARG A 43 13.24 20.82 -19.91
N GLY A 44 12.60 20.24 -18.89
CA GLY A 44 12.77 20.63 -17.50
C GLY A 44 11.99 21.89 -17.09
N GLY A 45 11.16 22.43 -17.98
CA GLY A 45 10.24 23.52 -17.70
C GLY A 45 9.08 23.12 -16.78
N THR A 46 8.19 24.06 -16.53
CA THR A 46 7.05 23.88 -15.64
C THR A 46 6.07 22.87 -16.22
N ALA A 47 5.81 22.93 -17.53
CA ALA A 47 4.91 22.00 -18.21
C ALA A 47 5.45 20.57 -18.18
N ALA A 48 6.74 20.38 -18.48
CA ALA A 48 7.39 19.08 -18.39
C ALA A 48 7.39 18.51 -16.96
N THR A 49 7.57 19.38 -15.95
CA THR A 49 7.49 18.97 -14.55
C THR A 49 6.06 18.56 -14.16
N ALA A 50 5.05 19.34 -14.56
CA ALA A 50 3.65 19.02 -14.34
C ALA A 50 3.28 17.66 -14.97
N GLN A 51 3.70 17.43 -16.21
CA GLN A 51 3.50 16.15 -16.88
C GLN A 51 4.13 14.99 -16.09
N SER A 52 5.38 15.14 -15.63
CA SER A 52 6.05 14.11 -14.84
C SER A 52 5.33 13.81 -13.53
N LEU A 53 4.78 14.84 -12.86
CA LEU A 53 4.04 14.69 -11.62
C LEU A 53 2.68 14.03 -11.86
N ALA A 54 1.95 14.46 -12.90
CA ALA A 54 0.68 13.85 -13.30
C ALA A 54 0.85 12.35 -13.59
N MET A 55 1.89 11.96 -14.33
CA MET A 55 2.18 10.55 -14.60
C MET A 55 2.46 9.74 -13.32
N LYS A 56 3.17 10.31 -12.34
CA LYS A 56 3.43 9.65 -11.06
C LYS A 56 2.15 9.50 -10.22
N GLN A 57 1.29 10.51 -10.25
CA GLN A 57 -0.02 10.47 -9.58
C GLN A 57 -0.92 9.42 -10.22
N MET A 58 -0.97 9.35 -11.56
CA MET A 58 -1.69 8.32 -12.30
C MET A 58 -1.18 6.91 -11.95
N ASN A 59 0.13 6.68 -11.93
CA ASN A 59 0.71 5.40 -11.53
C ASN A 59 0.34 5.03 -10.07
N PHE A 60 0.23 6.02 -9.17
CA PHE A 60 -0.26 5.76 -7.81
C PHE A 60 -1.72 5.36 -7.80
N ASP A 61 -2.56 6.03 -8.59
CA ASP A 61 -3.99 5.70 -8.71
C ASP A 61 -4.20 4.30 -9.32
N GLU A 62 -3.43 3.93 -10.35
CA GLU A 62 -3.44 2.57 -10.91
C GLU A 62 -3.09 1.51 -9.87
N LYS A 63 -2.06 1.76 -9.05
CA LYS A 63 -1.67 0.86 -7.95
C LYS A 63 -2.74 0.78 -6.86
N LEU A 64 -3.41 1.89 -6.59
CA LEU A 64 -4.53 1.94 -5.67
C LEU A 64 -5.73 1.14 -6.20
N ASP A 65 -6.03 1.26 -7.48
CA ASP A 65 -7.10 0.52 -8.14
C ASP A 65 -6.81 -0.99 -8.15
N GLU A 66 -5.57 -1.39 -8.50
CA GLU A 66 -5.10 -2.78 -8.39
C GLU A 66 -5.31 -3.33 -6.99
N LEU A 67 -4.98 -2.55 -5.96
CA LEU A 67 -5.15 -2.94 -4.56
C LEU A 67 -6.63 -3.01 -4.15
N SER A 68 -7.46 -2.10 -4.65
CA SER A 68 -8.89 -2.04 -4.35
C SER A 68 -9.68 -3.26 -4.86
N GLN A 69 -9.18 -3.89 -5.93
CA GLN A 69 -9.75 -5.11 -6.49
C GLN A 69 -9.39 -6.35 -5.67
N LYS A 70 -8.35 -6.27 -4.81
CA LYS A 70 -7.96 -7.36 -3.93
C LYS A 70 -8.85 -7.38 -2.68
N PRO A 71 -9.26 -8.56 -2.21
CA PRO A 71 -9.82 -8.68 -0.87
C PRO A 71 -8.84 -8.13 0.16
N GLN A 72 -9.34 -7.46 1.22
CA GLN A 72 -8.46 -6.95 2.28
C GLN A 72 -7.56 -8.03 2.86
N SER A 73 -8.06 -9.26 2.97
CA SER A 73 -7.32 -10.44 3.44
C SER A 73 -6.19 -10.89 2.51
N HIS A 74 -6.07 -10.32 1.31
CA HIS A 74 -5.03 -10.64 0.32
C HIS A 74 -4.06 -9.48 0.09
N ILE A 75 -4.17 -8.41 0.87
CA ILE A 75 -3.22 -7.30 0.85
C ILE A 75 -1.93 -7.76 1.54
N THR A 76 -0.83 -7.77 0.80
CA THR A 76 0.48 -8.25 1.28
C THR A 76 1.43 -7.11 1.66
N GLN A 77 2.53 -7.46 2.33
CA GLN A 77 3.62 -6.50 2.63
C GLN A 77 4.22 -5.92 1.34
N ASP A 78 4.28 -6.72 0.28
CA ASP A 78 4.77 -6.27 -1.03
C ASP A 78 3.83 -5.24 -1.65
N ASP A 79 2.52 -5.47 -1.59
CA ASP A 79 1.52 -4.50 -2.04
C ASP A 79 1.65 -3.17 -1.28
N ALA A 80 1.77 -3.24 0.05
CA ALA A 80 1.95 -2.06 0.89
C ALA A 80 3.24 -1.29 0.54
N ARG A 81 4.34 -2.01 0.26
CA ARG A 81 5.63 -1.43 -0.12
C ARG A 81 5.57 -0.75 -1.49
N GLU A 82 4.93 -1.38 -2.47
CA GLU A 82 4.72 -0.79 -3.80
C GLU A 82 3.88 0.49 -3.69
N LEU A 83 2.77 0.44 -2.95
CA LEU A 83 1.90 1.58 -2.75
C LEU A 83 2.61 2.73 -2.03
N HIS A 84 3.43 2.43 -1.02
CA HIS A 84 4.25 3.41 -0.32
C HIS A 84 5.25 4.11 -1.25
N ALA A 85 5.93 3.35 -2.12
CA ALA A 85 6.86 3.93 -3.09
C ALA A 85 6.13 4.78 -4.15
N ALA A 86 4.95 4.33 -4.60
CA ALA A 86 4.14 5.05 -5.57
C ALA A 86 3.59 6.36 -4.98
N GLU A 87 3.03 6.33 -3.77
CA GLU A 87 2.51 7.52 -3.07
C GLU A 87 3.62 8.55 -2.83
N GLY A 88 4.80 8.09 -2.40
CA GLY A 88 5.93 8.98 -2.16
C GLY A 88 6.41 9.70 -3.41
N ARG A 89 6.32 9.05 -4.57
CA ARG A 89 6.64 9.65 -5.88
C ARG A 89 5.52 10.57 -6.37
N ALA A 90 4.27 10.19 -6.16
CA ALA A 90 3.09 10.96 -6.57
C ALA A 90 3.00 12.31 -5.87
N PHE A 91 3.35 12.36 -4.59
CA PHE A 91 3.24 13.58 -3.77
C PHE A 91 4.59 14.21 -3.39
N ASN A 92 5.72 13.73 -3.94
CA ASN A 92 7.09 14.18 -3.62
C ASN A 92 7.45 14.22 -2.12
N LYS A 93 6.70 13.52 -1.28
CA LYS A 93 6.94 13.47 0.16
C LYS A 93 6.80 12.04 0.65
N PRO A 94 7.54 11.61 1.68
CA PRO A 94 7.30 10.33 2.31
C PRO A 94 5.84 10.23 2.77
N PRO A 95 5.14 9.10 2.51
CA PRO A 95 3.81 8.86 3.04
C PRO A 95 3.82 8.99 4.56
N GLY A 96 2.89 9.78 5.10
CA GLY A 96 2.77 10.05 6.53
C GLY A 96 1.86 9.06 7.24
N VAL A 97 1.74 9.22 8.56
CA VAL A 97 0.69 8.54 9.33
C VAL A 97 -0.70 8.93 8.80
N GLY A 98 -1.58 7.95 8.62
CA GLY A 98 -2.91 8.16 8.03
C GLY A 98 -2.96 8.19 6.50
N SER A 99 -1.81 8.10 5.82
CA SER A 99 -1.75 7.90 4.36
C SER A 99 -2.37 6.57 3.93
N ILE A 100 -2.69 6.44 2.64
CA ILE A 100 -3.25 5.21 2.10
C ILE A 100 -2.20 4.09 2.15
N ALA A 101 -0.93 4.40 1.86
CA ALA A 101 0.17 3.45 2.07
C ALA A 101 0.30 2.98 3.52
N ALA A 102 0.12 3.88 4.51
CA ALA A 102 0.15 3.49 5.92
C ALA A 102 -1.02 2.56 6.28
N GLN A 103 -2.21 2.79 5.71
CA GLN A 103 -3.37 1.91 5.90
C GLN A 103 -3.13 0.54 5.25
N ALA A 104 -2.64 0.50 4.01
CA ALA A 104 -2.31 -0.75 3.31
C ALA A 104 -1.29 -1.56 4.10
N ARG A 105 -0.26 -0.91 4.65
CA ARG A 105 0.72 -1.56 5.53
C ARG A 105 0.09 -2.12 6.80
N SER A 106 -0.78 -1.36 7.47
CA SER A 106 -1.47 -1.85 8.67
C SER A 106 -2.34 -3.07 8.37
N ILE A 107 -3.00 -3.12 7.20
CA ILE A 107 -3.76 -4.30 6.77
C ILE A 107 -2.81 -5.47 6.48
N ALA A 108 -1.69 -5.24 5.79
CA ALA A 108 -0.69 -6.26 5.51
C ALA A 108 -0.06 -6.84 6.80
N ASP A 109 0.30 -5.99 7.76
CA ASP A 109 0.82 -6.40 9.07
C ASP A 109 -0.21 -7.26 9.82
N ARG A 110 -1.49 -6.88 9.77
CA ARG A 110 -2.58 -7.66 10.35
C ARG A 110 -2.74 -9.00 9.64
N ASN A 111 -2.72 -9.01 8.33
CA ASN A 111 -2.82 -10.20 7.50
C ASN A 111 -1.69 -11.20 7.80
N GLU A 112 -0.46 -10.72 7.92
CA GLU A 112 0.70 -11.52 8.33
C GLU A 112 0.54 -12.08 9.76
N ALA A 113 0.06 -11.27 10.70
CA ALA A 113 -0.21 -11.70 12.07
C ALA A 113 -1.33 -12.77 12.14
N LEU A 114 -2.34 -12.66 11.28
CA LEU A 114 -3.47 -13.59 11.17
C LEU A 114 -3.18 -14.81 10.27
N GLY A 115 -2.07 -14.80 9.52
CA GLY A 115 -1.75 -15.84 8.55
C GLY A 115 -2.69 -15.87 7.33
N VAL A 116 -3.25 -14.72 6.94
CA VAL A 116 -4.19 -14.61 5.82
C VAL A 116 -3.60 -13.72 4.71
N PRO A 117 -3.61 -14.13 3.43
CA PRO A 117 -4.07 -15.41 2.91
C PRO A 117 -2.89 -16.39 2.88
N ALA A 118 -3.11 -17.66 3.23
CA ALA A 118 -2.03 -18.65 3.18
C ALA A 118 -1.51 -18.87 1.74
N VAL A 119 -2.37 -18.77 0.71
CA VAL A 119 -2.04 -18.94 -0.72
C VAL A 119 -3.17 -18.31 -1.57
N PRO A 120 -2.91 -17.71 -2.75
CA PRO A 120 -3.98 -17.35 -3.68
C PRO A 120 -4.70 -18.62 -4.15
N GLY A 121 -5.96 -18.81 -3.72
CA GLY A 121 -6.83 -19.89 -4.18
C GLY A 121 -7.26 -20.93 -3.14
N GLU A 122 -6.71 -20.88 -1.92
CA GLU A 122 -7.22 -21.69 -0.80
C GLU A 122 -8.05 -20.81 0.13
N ALA A 123 -9.24 -21.30 0.48
CA ALA A 123 -10.09 -20.66 1.48
C ALA A 123 -9.28 -20.41 2.77
N PRO A 124 -9.51 -19.30 3.48
CA PRO A 124 -8.78 -19.03 4.72
C PRO A 124 -9.06 -20.16 5.72
N VAL A 125 -8.09 -21.05 5.91
CA VAL A 125 -8.12 -22.04 6.99
C VAL A 125 -7.70 -21.28 8.24
N TYR A 126 -8.69 -20.70 8.92
CA TYR A 126 -8.50 -20.14 10.24
C TYR A 126 -8.13 -21.27 11.19
N ILE A 127 -6.92 -21.23 11.74
CA ILE A 127 -6.54 -22.14 12.83
C ILE A 127 -7.23 -21.61 14.09
N THR A 128 -8.28 -22.28 14.52
CA THR A 128 -8.98 -21.97 15.76
C THR A 128 -8.24 -22.57 16.96
N LYS A 129 -8.58 -22.11 18.16
CA LYS A 129 -8.10 -22.75 19.40
C LYS A 129 -8.49 -24.22 19.48
N GLU A 130 -9.63 -24.59 18.88
CA GLU A 130 -10.10 -25.97 18.81
C GLU A 130 -9.21 -26.82 17.90
N ASP A 131 -8.83 -26.32 16.72
CA ASP A 131 -7.88 -27.00 15.82
C ASP A 131 -6.49 -27.16 16.47
N ALA A 132 -6.04 -26.13 17.18
CA ALA A 132 -4.79 -26.18 17.91
C ALA A 132 -4.85 -27.13 19.12
N SER A 133 -6.01 -27.29 19.76
CA SER A 133 -6.25 -28.27 20.81
C SER A 133 -6.31 -29.70 20.27
N GLU A 134 -6.90 -29.90 19.09
CA GLU A 134 -6.92 -31.20 18.40
C GLU A 134 -5.51 -31.64 17.99
N ALA A 135 -4.72 -30.71 17.44
CA ALA A 135 -3.32 -30.94 17.14
C ALA A 135 -2.50 -31.29 18.39
N GLN A 136 -2.78 -30.64 19.54
CA GLN A 136 -2.15 -30.98 20.82
C GLN A 136 -2.52 -32.39 21.28
N HIS A 137 -3.75 -32.83 21.08
CA HIS A 137 -4.19 -34.16 21.47
C HIS A 137 -3.51 -35.24 20.60
N ALA A 138 -3.43 -35.00 19.29
CA ALA A 138 -2.76 -35.88 18.35
C ALA A 138 -1.25 -35.97 18.62
N GLU A 139 -0.57 -34.83 18.81
CA GLU A 139 0.86 -34.76 19.08
C GLU A 139 1.20 -35.42 20.44
N SER A 140 0.38 -35.20 21.45
CA SER A 140 0.51 -35.86 22.76
C SER A 140 0.40 -37.38 22.65
N THR A 141 -0.53 -37.89 21.85
CA THR A 141 -0.69 -39.34 21.61
C THR A 141 0.55 -39.94 20.96
N ILE A 142 1.17 -39.22 20.03
CA ILE A 142 2.38 -39.67 19.30
C ILE A 142 3.62 -39.65 20.22
N TYR A 143 3.72 -38.68 21.11
CA TYR A 143 4.88 -38.50 22.01
C TYR A 143 4.65 -39.05 23.42
N GLY A 144 3.70 -39.98 23.61
CA GLY A 144 3.53 -40.70 24.87
C GLY A 144 2.98 -39.85 26.02
N GLY A 145 2.11 -38.89 25.71
CA GLY A 145 1.43 -38.01 26.67
C GLY A 145 2.10 -36.65 26.88
N GLN A 146 3.13 -36.30 26.10
CA GLN A 146 3.84 -35.02 26.22
C GLN A 146 3.89 -34.28 24.89
N ASN A 147 3.51 -33.00 24.90
CA ASN A 147 3.68 -32.13 23.73
C ASN A 147 5.08 -31.52 23.71
N PRO A 148 5.88 -31.73 22.66
CA PRO A 148 7.22 -31.18 22.56
C PRO A 148 7.18 -29.65 22.45
N ARG A 149 8.10 -28.97 23.16
CA ARG A 149 8.25 -27.50 23.05
C ARG A 149 8.71 -27.14 21.64
N GLY A 150 7.91 -26.31 20.96
CA GLY A 150 8.17 -25.90 19.57
C GLY A 150 7.63 -26.87 18.50
N GLY A 151 6.91 -27.91 18.91
CA GLY A 151 6.19 -28.84 18.03
C GLY A 151 5.05 -28.17 17.26
N ILE A 152 4.39 -28.95 16.39
CA ILE A 152 3.38 -28.42 15.47
C ILE A 152 2.22 -27.82 16.26
N ALA A 153 1.77 -28.46 17.34
CA ALA A 153 0.67 -27.95 18.14
C ALA A 153 1.04 -26.69 18.94
N ALA A 154 2.31 -26.54 19.33
CA ALA A 154 2.81 -25.32 19.98
C ALA A 154 2.83 -24.13 19.00
N GLN A 155 3.18 -24.39 17.73
CA GLN A 155 3.13 -23.39 16.67
C GLN A 155 1.68 -23.00 16.33
N MET A 156 0.76 -23.98 16.28
CA MET A 156 -0.66 -23.74 16.04
C MET A 156 -1.32 -22.96 17.18
N GLN A 157 -1.00 -23.25 18.45
CA GLN A 157 -1.47 -22.44 19.58
C GLN A 157 -0.92 -21.01 19.54
N SER A 158 0.36 -20.84 19.21
CA SER A 158 0.96 -19.50 19.05
C SER A 158 0.27 -18.70 17.94
N ALA A 159 -0.08 -19.35 16.83
CA ALA A 159 -0.86 -18.73 15.75
C ALA A 159 -2.28 -18.38 16.21
N ALA A 160 -2.98 -19.32 16.88
CA ALA A 160 -4.33 -19.10 17.40
C ALA A 160 -4.39 -17.97 18.46
N ASP A 161 -3.41 -17.90 19.36
CA ASP A 161 -3.32 -16.86 20.39
C ASP A 161 -3.02 -15.48 19.78
N LYS A 162 -2.19 -15.41 18.73
CA LYS A 162 -1.97 -14.16 17.97
C LYS A 162 -3.24 -13.70 17.28
N ILE A 163 -4.01 -14.61 16.71
CA ILE A 163 -5.31 -14.34 16.09
C ILE A 163 -6.29 -13.80 17.14
N ASP A 164 -6.46 -14.48 18.26
CA ASP A 164 -7.34 -14.05 19.36
C ASP A 164 -6.97 -12.66 19.91
N ASN A 165 -5.67 -12.37 20.01
CA ASN A 165 -5.20 -11.07 20.48
C ASN A 165 -5.48 -9.96 19.44
N ALA A 166 -5.31 -10.24 18.15
CA ALA A 166 -5.60 -9.30 17.07
C ALA A 166 -7.11 -9.00 16.92
N TYR A 167 -8.01 -9.86 17.39
CA TYR A 167 -9.47 -9.63 17.43
C TYR A 167 -9.94 -8.88 18.68
N ARG A 168 -9.10 -8.73 19.72
CA ARG A 168 -9.45 -8.01 20.96
C ARG A 168 -9.03 -6.54 20.99
N GLU A 169 -8.19 -6.10 20.05
CA GLU A 169 -7.79 -4.69 19.86
C GLU A 169 -8.69 -3.96 18.86
#